data_AF-A0A078H789-F1
#
_entry.id   AF-A0A078H789-F1
#
_cell.length_a   1.000
_cell.length_b   1.000
_cell.length_c   1.000
_cell.angle_alpha   90.00
_cell.angle_beta   90.00
_cell.angle_gamma   90.00
#
_symmetry.space_group_name_H-M   'P 1'
#
loop_
_entity.id
_entity.type
_entity.pdbx_description
1 polymer ?
#
loop_
_entity_poly.entity_id
_entity_poly.type
_entity_poly.pdbx_seq_one_letter_code
_entity_poly.pdbx_strand_id
1 'polypeptide(L)'
;MVVVANDLSSKTLPRVLIVSRRTLRKNKYVDFVGEYHLDLIVSHGAVPVIVPRVSGIHSMLRSFEPIHGVLLCEGEDVDPSLYADKELPGLSQEDMDEIRSLHASDTTIDKEKDSIELTLAKLCLERNIPFLGICRGSQILNVAAGGTLYQDIDKEVGTTTKHIDYDNYDEHRHEARLVEETPLRKWFDGMDQIMVNSYHHQGVKRLAERFAPMAYAPDGLIEGFYDPDRYDPEEGRFLMGLQFHPERMRRLSDDEFDYEGCVSVYKEFVKAVTAFHKKQLDAAEIVMEVKKMTLVKSELLEANTVLSKQQENRLKQMGATVRNSCVYMKRMKRKEEQERAMDKLSAERLSDLLSFHRMMARLCSDAIKRKLLEPADSEY
;
A
#
# COMPACT_ATOMS: atom_id res chain seq x y z
N MET A 1 -1.11 -30.06 12.55
CA MET A 1 -1.28 -30.35 11.11
C MET A 1 0.06 -30.21 10.42
N VAL A 2 0.47 -31.23 9.64
CA VAL A 2 1.72 -31.23 8.89
C VAL A 2 1.58 -30.23 7.74
N VAL A 3 2.24 -29.08 7.84
CA VAL A 3 2.37 -28.15 6.72
C VAL A 3 3.21 -28.85 5.66
N VAL A 4 2.61 -29.08 4.50
CA VAL A 4 3.31 -29.58 3.31
C VAL A 4 4.39 -28.55 2.98
N ALA A 5 5.63 -28.88 3.32
CA ALA A 5 6.80 -28.15 2.87
C ALA A 5 6.93 -28.32 1.35
N ASN A 6 6.18 -27.51 0.61
CA ASN A 6 6.51 -27.25 -0.78
C ASN A 6 7.92 -26.65 -0.80
N ASP A 7 8.75 -27.16 -1.69
CA ASP A 7 10.13 -26.75 -1.91
C ASP A 7 10.22 -25.22 -2.17
N LEU A 8 10.50 -24.48 -1.09
CA LEU A 8 10.64 -23.01 -1.07
C LEU A 8 12.02 -22.55 -1.57
N SER A 9 12.91 -23.46 -1.96
CA SER A 9 14.33 -23.15 -2.21
C SER A 9 14.59 -22.28 -3.45
N SER A 10 13.58 -22.03 -4.30
CA SER A 10 13.74 -21.30 -5.57
C SER A 10 12.82 -20.07 -5.79
N LYS A 11 11.87 -19.78 -4.89
CA LYS A 11 10.91 -18.66 -5.07
C LYS A 11 11.07 -17.59 -4.00
N THR A 12 11.25 -16.33 -4.42
CA THR A 12 11.18 -15.18 -3.51
C THR A 12 9.76 -15.07 -2.97
N LEU A 13 9.60 -15.01 -1.65
CA LEU A 13 8.29 -14.87 -1.01
C LEU A 13 7.89 -13.39 -0.89
N PRO A 14 6.58 -13.08 -0.88
CA PRO A 14 6.09 -11.72 -0.62
C PRO A 14 6.53 -11.24 0.77
N ARG A 15 6.79 -9.94 0.88
CA ARG A 15 7.31 -9.29 2.10
C ARG A 15 6.26 -8.35 2.68
N VAL A 16 5.96 -8.52 3.96
CA VAL A 16 5.07 -7.66 4.72
C VAL A 16 5.90 -6.88 5.72
N LEU A 17 5.92 -5.55 5.60
CA LEU A 17 6.56 -4.71 6.60
C LEU A 17 5.65 -4.52 7.79
N ILE A 18 6.25 -4.60 8.98
CA ILE A 18 5.56 -4.47 10.26
C ILE A 18 6.36 -3.51 11.13
N VAL A 19 5.76 -2.38 11.49
CA VAL A 19 6.45 -1.40 12.35
C VAL A 19 6.47 -1.90 13.78
N SER A 20 7.65 -1.86 14.40
CA SER A 20 7.80 -2.35 15.77
C SER A 20 7.15 -1.43 16.80
N ARG A 21 6.68 -2.06 17.87
CA ARG A 21 6.47 -1.42 19.17
C ARG A 21 7.80 -1.39 19.92
N ARG A 22 7.87 -0.59 20.98
CA ARG A 22 9.04 -0.53 21.87
C ARG A 22 8.60 -0.67 23.31
N THR A 23 9.43 -1.33 24.09
CA THR A 23 9.31 -1.35 25.54
C THR A 23 10.66 -1.06 26.18
N LEU A 24 10.63 -0.60 27.43
CA LEU A 24 11.81 -0.47 28.26
C LEU A 24 12.01 -1.73 29.07
N ARG A 25 13.08 -2.46 28.79
CA ARG A 25 13.50 -3.63 29.56
C ARG A 25 14.87 -3.38 30.18
N LYS A 26 14.93 -3.28 31.51
CA LYS A 26 16.18 -2.99 32.26
C LYS A 26 16.90 -1.73 31.73
N ASN A 27 16.15 -0.63 31.57
CA ASN A 27 16.62 0.65 31.04
C ASN A 27 17.20 0.59 29.62
N LYS A 28 16.82 -0.42 28.83
CA LYS A 28 17.18 -0.56 27.42
C LYS A 28 15.92 -0.65 26.59
N TYR A 29 15.89 0.07 25.48
CA TYR A 29 14.82 -0.05 24.51
C TYR A 29 14.90 -1.39 23.79
N VAL A 30 13.76 -2.06 23.69
CA VAL A 30 13.59 -3.31 22.93
C VAL A 30 12.45 -3.10 21.96
N ASP A 31 12.76 -3.24 20.68
CA ASP A 31 11.75 -3.22 19.62
C ASP A 31 11.17 -4.63 19.45
N PHE A 32 9.84 -4.73 19.36
CA PHE A 32 9.11 -6.01 19.26
C PHE A 32 7.81 -5.85 18.46
N VAL A 33 7.20 -6.98 18.09
CA VAL A 33 5.85 -7.07 17.49
C VAL A 33 5.04 -8.04 18.36
N GLY A 34 3.74 -7.76 18.54
CA GLY A 34 2.83 -8.61 19.29
C GLY A 34 2.72 -10.03 18.72
N GLU A 35 2.35 -10.98 19.58
CA GLU A 35 2.70 -12.40 19.39
C GLU A 35 2.13 -13.06 18.12
N TYR A 36 0.86 -12.82 17.79
CA TYR A 36 0.21 -13.58 16.70
C TYR A 36 0.32 -12.94 15.32
N HIS A 37 0.67 -11.65 15.22
CA HIS A 37 0.79 -10.98 13.93
C HIS A 37 1.81 -11.69 13.03
N LEU A 38 2.98 -12.02 13.57
CA LEU A 38 4.05 -12.66 12.80
C LEU A 38 3.66 -14.09 12.39
N ASP A 39 3.07 -14.85 13.31
CA ASP A 39 2.65 -16.23 13.07
C ASP A 39 1.55 -16.30 11.99
N LEU A 40 0.56 -15.41 12.04
CA LEU A 40 -0.51 -15.35 11.05
C LEU A 40 0.02 -15.00 9.66
N ILE A 41 0.93 -14.03 9.55
CA ILE A 41 1.58 -13.67 8.28
C ILE A 41 2.38 -14.85 7.71
N VAL A 42 3.17 -15.54 8.54
CA VAL A 42 3.96 -16.70 8.11
C VAL A 42 3.07 -17.88 7.73
N SER A 43 2.02 -18.16 8.51
CA SER A 43 1.10 -19.27 8.26
C SER A 43 0.36 -19.16 6.92
N HIS A 44 0.20 -17.94 6.39
CA HIS A 44 -0.42 -17.68 5.10
C HIS A 44 0.59 -17.48 3.95
N GLY A 45 1.90 -17.64 4.21
CA GLY A 45 2.92 -17.73 3.17
C GLY A 45 3.64 -16.42 2.82
N ALA A 46 3.62 -15.43 3.70
CA ALA A 46 4.39 -14.19 3.55
C ALA A 46 5.54 -14.08 4.57
N VAL A 47 6.54 -13.26 4.24
CA VAL A 47 7.71 -13.00 5.10
C VAL A 47 7.50 -11.70 5.85
N PRO A 48 7.37 -11.72 7.19
CA PRO A 48 7.32 -10.50 7.98
C PRO A 48 8.71 -9.85 8.06
N VAL A 49 8.77 -8.54 7.88
CA VAL A 49 9.98 -7.72 8.01
C VAL A 49 9.72 -6.63 9.03
N ILE A 50 10.36 -6.72 10.19
CA ILE A 50 10.19 -5.75 11.26
C ILE A 50 10.95 -4.45 10.92
N VAL A 51 10.23 -3.33 10.93
CA VAL A 51 10.79 -1.98 10.80
C VAL A 51 11.06 -1.43 12.19
N PRO A 52 12.31 -1.19 12.57
CA PRO A 52 12.64 -0.69 13.89
C PRO A 52 12.25 0.78 14.07
N ARG A 53 11.90 1.16 15.30
CA ARG A 53 11.43 2.52 15.65
C ARG A 53 12.60 3.46 15.94
N VAL A 54 13.50 3.60 14.99
CA VAL A 54 14.75 4.36 15.19
C VAL A 54 14.71 5.66 14.40
N SER A 55 15.27 6.72 14.98
CA SER A 55 15.31 8.04 14.34
C SER A 55 15.96 7.96 12.96
N GLY A 56 15.32 8.60 11.98
CA GLY A 56 15.74 8.62 10.58
C GLY A 56 15.23 7.46 9.72
N ILE A 57 14.65 6.39 10.28
CA ILE A 57 14.13 5.26 9.49
C ILE A 57 13.06 5.69 8.49
N HIS A 58 12.23 6.69 8.81
CA HIS A 58 11.23 7.25 7.90
C HIS A 58 11.84 7.72 6.57
N SER A 59 13.08 8.24 6.58
CA SER A 59 13.81 8.69 5.39
C SER A 59 14.44 7.54 4.59
N MET A 60 14.58 6.37 5.23
CA MET A 60 15.25 5.19 4.69
C MET A 60 14.27 4.09 4.25
N LEU A 61 12.95 4.34 4.29
CA LEU A 61 11.93 3.33 3.96
C LEU A 61 12.10 2.70 2.56
N ARG A 62 12.66 3.44 1.60
CA ARG A 62 12.98 2.90 0.26
C ARG A 62 14.01 1.76 0.29
N SER A 63 14.88 1.73 1.30
CA SER A 63 15.88 0.66 1.46
C SER A 63 15.26 -0.67 1.84
N PHE A 64 13.98 -0.70 2.22
CA PHE A 64 13.25 -1.94 2.47
C PHE A 64 12.58 -2.53 1.22
N GLU A 65 12.68 -1.88 0.05
CA GLU A 65 12.09 -2.40 -1.18
C GLU A 65 12.69 -3.76 -1.61
N PRO A 66 11.90 -4.62 -2.29
CA PRO A 66 10.48 -4.46 -2.59
C PRO A 66 9.56 -4.60 -1.36
N ILE A 67 8.54 -3.75 -1.31
CA ILE A 67 7.47 -3.73 -0.31
C ILE A 67 6.21 -4.31 -0.96
N HIS A 68 5.74 -5.47 -0.48
CA HIS A 68 4.56 -6.14 -1.06
C HIS A 68 3.30 -5.97 -0.21
N GLY A 69 3.48 -5.67 1.08
CA GLY A 69 2.41 -5.38 2.01
C GLY A 69 2.92 -4.61 3.23
N VAL A 70 2.01 -3.93 3.91
CA VAL A 70 2.27 -3.26 5.18
C VAL A 70 1.20 -3.66 6.18
N LEU A 71 1.63 -4.09 7.36
CA LEU A 71 0.77 -4.30 8.53
C LEU A 71 1.20 -3.30 9.61
N LEU A 72 0.30 -2.39 9.97
CA LEU A 72 0.50 -1.52 11.12
C LEU A 72 -0.32 -2.04 12.30
N CYS A 73 0.39 -2.34 13.38
CA CYS A 73 -0.17 -2.91 14.59
C CYS A 73 -0.54 -1.81 15.61
N GLU A 74 -0.82 -2.23 16.83
CA GLU A 74 -1.19 -1.35 17.93
C GLU A 74 -0.03 -0.51 18.49
N GLY A 75 -0.39 0.47 19.33
CA GLY A 75 0.56 1.26 20.09
C GLY A 75 -0.06 2.49 20.72
N GLU A 76 0.86 3.38 21.10
CA GLU A 76 0.61 4.66 21.75
C GLU A 76 -0.16 5.63 20.84
N ASP A 77 -0.75 6.67 21.40
CA ASP A 77 -1.59 7.63 20.69
C ASP A 77 -0.89 8.28 19.48
N VAL A 78 -1.70 8.67 18.49
CA VAL A 78 -1.24 9.47 17.35
C VAL A 78 -1.15 10.94 17.76
N ASP A 79 -0.05 11.63 17.46
CA ASP A 79 0.11 13.06 17.76
C ASP A 79 -1.09 13.87 17.20
N PRO A 80 -1.89 14.54 18.06
CA PRO A 80 -3.06 15.30 17.61
C PRO A 80 -2.74 16.36 16.57
N SER A 81 -1.52 16.91 16.54
CA SER A 81 -1.11 17.89 15.52
C SER A 81 -1.13 17.36 14.08
N LEU A 82 -1.24 16.04 13.90
CA LEU A 82 -1.29 15.37 12.61
C LEU A 82 -2.70 15.32 12.00
N TYR A 83 -3.75 15.51 12.80
CA TYR A 83 -5.15 15.37 12.34
C TYR A 83 -6.12 16.39 12.95
N ALA A 84 -5.79 17.01 14.09
CA ALA A 84 -6.66 17.98 14.73
C ALA A 84 -6.75 19.25 13.87
N ASP A 85 -7.97 19.73 13.69
CA ASP A 85 -8.19 21.03 13.09
C ASP A 85 -7.73 22.11 14.08
N LYS A 86 -6.84 22.99 13.64
CA LYS A 86 -6.34 24.09 14.49
C LYS A 86 -7.42 25.13 14.78
N GLU A 87 -8.49 25.15 13.98
CA GLU A 87 -9.57 26.11 14.06
C GLU A 87 -10.72 25.65 14.97
N LEU A 88 -10.80 24.34 15.27
CA LEU A 88 -11.80 23.81 16.19
C LEU A 88 -11.25 23.80 17.63
N PRO A 89 -12.04 24.24 18.62
CA PRO A 89 -11.65 24.10 20.02
C PRO A 89 -11.52 22.61 20.35
N GLY A 90 -10.31 22.20 20.73
CA GLY A 90 -10.05 20.86 21.26
C GLY A 90 -10.52 20.72 22.69
N LEU A 91 -10.21 19.56 23.29
CA LEU A 91 -10.40 19.30 24.72
C LEU A 91 -9.66 20.34 25.58
N SER A 92 -10.22 20.64 26.75
CA SER A 92 -9.59 21.58 27.68
C SER A 92 -8.27 21.02 28.21
N GLN A 93 -7.39 21.87 28.74
CA GLN A 93 -6.14 21.39 29.36
C GLN A 93 -6.43 20.44 30.54
N GLU A 94 -7.51 20.70 31.29
CA GLU A 94 -7.94 19.85 32.41
C GLU A 94 -8.35 18.46 31.90
N ASP A 95 -9.14 18.39 30.82
CA ASP A 95 -9.51 17.12 30.20
C ASP A 95 -8.27 16.36 29.71
N MET A 96 -7.33 17.05 29.05
CA MET A 96 -6.09 16.43 28.56
C MET A 96 -5.21 15.90 29.69
N ASP A 97 -5.17 16.58 30.83
CA ASP A 97 -4.40 16.12 32.00
C ASP A 97 -5.08 14.92 32.68
N GLU A 98 -6.41 14.88 32.70
CA GLU A 98 -7.18 13.71 33.17
C GLU A 98 -6.96 12.49 32.27
N ILE A 99 -7.03 12.65 30.94
CA ILE A 99 -6.78 11.60 29.95
C ILE A 99 -5.36 11.05 30.12
N ARG A 100 -4.34 11.91 30.26
CA ARG A 100 -2.94 11.49 30.51
C ARG A 100 -2.78 10.74 31.83
N SER A 101 -3.54 11.12 32.85
CA SER A 101 -3.54 10.43 34.13
C SER A 101 -4.20 9.05 34.05
N LEU A 102 -5.30 8.94 33.31
CA LEU A 102 -6.08 7.71 33.15
C LEU A 102 -5.39 6.70 32.22
N HIS A 103 -4.84 7.18 31.11
CA HIS A 103 -4.21 6.41 30.04
C HIS A 103 -2.69 6.66 29.97
N ALA A 104 -2.03 6.65 31.14
CA ALA A 104 -0.61 7.03 31.26
C ALA A 104 0.34 6.18 30.41
N SER A 105 -0.01 4.93 30.11
CA SER A 105 0.76 4.04 29.23
C SER A 105 0.61 4.36 27.75
N ASP A 106 -0.50 4.98 27.35
CA ASP A 106 -0.94 5.07 25.96
C ASP A 106 -0.79 6.50 25.40
N THR A 107 -0.99 7.53 26.23
CA THR A 107 -0.88 8.96 25.86
C THR A 107 0.52 9.47 25.53
N THR A 108 1.54 8.60 25.57
CA THR A 108 2.91 8.98 25.24
C THR A 108 3.06 9.12 23.72
N ILE A 109 3.20 10.35 23.23
CA ILE A 109 3.39 10.61 21.80
C ILE A 109 4.75 10.11 21.30
N ASP A 110 4.74 9.16 20.37
CA ASP A 110 5.93 8.67 19.68
C ASP A 110 6.05 9.23 18.26
N LYS A 111 6.72 10.38 18.16
CA LYS A 111 6.93 11.09 16.89
C LYS A 111 7.69 10.27 15.85
N GLU A 112 8.61 9.41 16.28
CA GLU A 112 9.36 8.57 15.35
C GLU A 112 8.45 7.50 14.74
N LYS A 113 7.63 6.84 15.57
CA LYS A 113 6.60 5.91 15.11
C LYS A 113 5.63 6.59 14.15
N ASP A 114 5.09 7.74 14.54
CA ASP A 114 4.16 8.52 13.70
C ASP A 114 4.78 8.83 12.35
N SER A 115 6.03 9.29 12.32
CA SER A 115 6.71 9.62 11.06
C SER A 115 6.88 8.40 10.15
N ILE A 116 7.26 7.24 10.70
CA ILE A 116 7.47 5.99 9.96
C ILE A 116 6.13 5.47 9.42
N GLU A 117 5.14 5.36 10.30
CA GLU A 117 3.83 4.78 10.01
C GLU A 117 3.03 5.64 9.04
N LEU A 118 2.99 6.97 9.21
CA LEU A 118 2.34 7.86 8.25
C LEU A 118 3.02 7.83 6.89
N THR A 119 4.36 7.74 6.84
CA THR A 119 5.07 7.67 5.56
C THR A 119 4.76 6.35 4.85
N LEU A 120 4.72 5.23 5.57
CA LEU A 120 4.30 3.93 5.03
C LEU A 120 2.84 3.93 4.57
N ALA A 121 1.92 4.48 5.37
CA ALA A 121 0.51 4.57 5.01
C ALA A 121 0.30 5.41 3.75
N LYS A 122 0.94 6.58 3.63
CA LYS A 122 0.92 7.41 2.41
C LYS A 122 1.48 6.67 1.21
N LEU A 123 2.61 5.97 1.38
CA LEU A 123 3.19 5.14 0.34
C LEU A 123 2.22 4.06 -0.15
N CYS A 124 1.49 3.42 0.77
CA CYS A 124 0.49 2.41 0.42
C CYS A 124 -0.71 3.02 -0.32
N LEU A 125 -1.20 4.17 0.13
CA LEU A 125 -2.28 4.91 -0.52
C LEU A 125 -1.92 5.35 -1.95
N GLU A 126 -0.67 5.79 -2.16
CA GLU A 126 -0.16 6.24 -3.46
C GLU A 126 0.08 5.09 -4.44
N ARG A 127 0.63 3.98 -3.96
CA ARG A 127 1.08 2.85 -4.80
C ARG A 127 0.11 1.68 -4.82
N ASN A 128 -1.01 1.76 -4.09
CA ASN A 128 -1.95 0.67 -3.85
C ASN A 128 -1.25 -0.60 -3.32
N ILE A 129 -0.25 -0.42 -2.45
CA ILE A 129 0.36 -1.55 -1.74
C ILE A 129 -0.67 -2.06 -0.73
N PRO A 130 -0.94 -3.38 -0.68
CA PRO A 130 -1.78 -3.98 0.34
C PRO A 130 -1.43 -3.50 1.75
N PHE A 131 -2.43 -3.00 2.48
CA PHE A 131 -2.30 -2.44 3.82
C PHE A 131 -3.38 -2.99 4.75
N LEU A 132 -2.96 -3.47 5.91
CA LEU A 132 -3.84 -3.79 7.03
C LEU A 132 -3.42 -2.97 8.26
N GLY A 133 -4.34 -2.17 8.80
CA GLY A 133 -4.14 -1.43 10.04
C GLY A 133 -4.99 -2.02 11.16
N ILE A 134 -4.40 -2.27 12.32
CA ILE A 134 -5.07 -2.82 13.50
C ILE A 134 -4.93 -1.85 14.66
N CYS A 135 -6.04 -1.54 15.34
CA CYS A 135 -6.13 -0.55 16.40
C CYS A 135 -5.51 0.79 15.95
N ARG A 136 -4.40 1.22 16.55
CA ARG A 136 -3.61 2.38 16.12
C ARG A 136 -3.30 2.39 14.62
N GLY A 137 -2.95 1.23 14.03
CA GLY A 137 -2.65 1.15 12.60
C GLY A 137 -3.83 1.55 11.71
N SER A 138 -5.07 1.27 12.14
CA SER A 138 -6.27 1.74 11.45
C SER A 138 -6.42 3.25 11.54
N GLN A 139 -6.14 3.83 12.71
CA GLN A 139 -6.20 5.27 12.95
C GLN A 139 -5.17 6.01 12.08
N ILE A 140 -3.94 5.49 11.98
CA ILE A 140 -2.91 6.03 11.09
C ILE A 140 -3.36 6.02 9.62
N LEU A 141 -3.98 4.93 9.15
CA LEU A 141 -4.48 4.87 7.77
C LEU A 141 -5.53 5.95 7.52
N ASN A 142 -6.46 6.12 8.46
CA ASN A 142 -7.50 7.15 8.38
C ASN A 142 -6.89 8.56 8.32
N VAL A 143 -5.95 8.87 9.23
CA VAL A 143 -5.25 10.16 9.28
C VAL A 143 -4.44 10.40 8.01
N ALA A 144 -3.73 9.39 7.51
CA ALA A 144 -2.95 9.48 6.27
C ALA A 144 -3.83 9.78 5.04
N ALA A 145 -5.10 9.37 5.06
CA ALA A 145 -6.09 9.64 4.03
C ALA A 145 -6.89 10.94 4.25
N GLY A 146 -6.63 11.70 5.32
CA GLY A 146 -7.27 12.99 5.61
C GLY A 146 -8.45 12.94 6.59
N GLY A 147 -8.67 11.80 7.25
CA GLY A 147 -9.63 11.67 8.35
C GLY A 147 -9.10 12.22 9.68
N THR A 148 -9.93 12.16 10.72
CA THR A 148 -9.59 12.62 12.08
C THR A 148 -9.97 11.59 13.14
N LEU A 149 -9.40 11.76 14.33
CA LEU A 149 -9.63 10.90 15.49
C LEU A 149 -10.32 11.68 16.62
N TYR A 150 -11.02 10.95 17.48
CA TYR A 150 -11.29 11.39 18.84
C TYR A 150 -9.99 11.25 19.63
N GLN A 151 -9.60 12.30 20.36
CA GLN A 151 -8.49 12.25 21.31
C GLN A 151 -8.84 11.40 22.52
N ASP A 152 -10.12 11.38 22.88
CA ASP A 152 -10.68 10.47 23.88
C ASP A 152 -12.18 10.25 23.60
N ILE A 153 -12.57 8.99 23.42
CA ILE A 153 -13.94 8.60 23.08
C ILE A 153 -14.89 8.92 24.23
N ASP A 154 -14.51 8.62 25.48
CA ASP A 154 -15.39 8.81 26.64
C ASP A 154 -15.69 10.30 26.86
N LYS A 155 -14.68 11.16 26.75
CA LYS A 155 -14.81 12.62 26.92
C LYS A 155 -15.56 13.28 25.75
N GLU A 156 -15.35 12.85 24.52
CA GLU A 156 -15.91 13.51 23.33
C GLU A 156 -17.26 12.97 22.88
N VAL A 157 -17.52 11.67 23.06
CA VAL A 157 -18.76 11.00 22.62
C VAL A 157 -19.77 10.88 23.77
N GLY A 158 -19.31 10.78 25.02
CA GLY A 158 -20.18 10.55 26.17
C GLY A 158 -20.88 9.17 26.11
N THR A 159 -20.13 8.16 25.66
CA THR A 159 -20.64 6.82 25.40
C THR A 159 -20.85 6.00 26.68
N THR A 160 -21.78 5.03 26.63
CA THR A 160 -21.91 3.98 27.65
C THR A 160 -21.16 2.70 27.26
N THR A 161 -20.71 2.59 26.01
CA THR A 161 -19.87 1.49 25.54
C THR A 161 -18.47 1.72 26.05
N LYS A 162 -18.00 0.81 26.92
CA LYS A 162 -16.63 0.86 27.44
C LYS A 162 -15.68 0.33 26.36
N HIS A 163 -14.81 1.18 25.82
CA HIS A 163 -13.80 0.81 24.80
C HIS A 163 -12.43 0.45 25.40
N ILE A 164 -12.29 0.61 26.71
CA ILE A 164 -11.10 0.20 27.44
C ILE A 164 -11.48 -0.21 28.87
N ASP A 165 -11.07 -1.41 29.27
CA ASP A 165 -11.28 -1.91 30.63
C ASP A 165 -9.97 -2.40 31.25
N TYR A 166 -9.35 -1.55 32.07
CA TYR A 166 -8.11 -1.88 32.76
C TYR A 166 -8.25 -3.02 33.77
N ASP A 167 -9.45 -3.22 34.34
CA ASP A 167 -9.70 -4.32 35.28
C ASP A 167 -9.96 -5.65 34.55
N ASN A 168 -10.32 -5.59 33.25
CA ASN A 168 -10.65 -6.74 32.43
C ASN A 168 -9.92 -6.72 31.06
N TYR A 169 -8.62 -6.43 31.09
CA TYR A 169 -7.84 -6.11 29.88
C TYR A 169 -7.95 -7.15 28.75
N ASP A 170 -7.70 -8.44 29.05
CA ASP A 170 -7.61 -9.48 28.02
C ASP A 170 -8.98 -10.04 27.60
N GLU A 171 -9.98 -10.00 28.49
CA GLU A 171 -11.29 -10.63 28.27
C GLU A 171 -12.41 -9.63 27.95
N HIS A 172 -12.17 -8.31 28.07
CA HIS A 172 -13.19 -7.32 27.77
C HIS A 172 -13.62 -7.40 26.31
N ARG A 173 -14.94 -7.42 26.09
CA ARG A 173 -15.56 -7.45 24.78
C ARG A 173 -16.78 -6.54 24.76
N HIS A 174 -17.05 -5.93 23.60
CA HIS A 174 -18.35 -5.30 23.32
C HIS A 174 -18.88 -5.77 21.96
N GLU A 175 -20.15 -5.49 21.71
CA GLU A 175 -20.78 -5.80 20.42
C GLU A 175 -20.20 -4.91 19.31
N ALA A 176 -20.09 -5.45 18.10
CA ALA A 176 -19.86 -4.71 16.87
C ALA A 176 -20.83 -5.19 15.80
N ARG A 177 -21.65 -4.28 15.28
CA ARG A 177 -22.57 -4.54 14.17
C ARG A 177 -21.83 -4.47 12.84
N LEU A 178 -21.91 -5.54 12.06
CA LEU A 178 -21.25 -5.65 10.76
C LEU A 178 -22.16 -5.10 9.65
N VAL A 179 -21.61 -4.22 8.81
CA VAL A 179 -22.30 -3.61 7.67
C VAL A 179 -22.45 -4.65 6.57
N GLU A 180 -23.67 -4.78 6.03
CA GLU A 180 -23.99 -5.68 4.91
C GLU A 180 -23.11 -5.42 3.69
N GLU A 181 -22.92 -6.45 2.85
CA GLU A 181 -22.15 -6.37 1.61
C GLU A 181 -20.70 -5.84 1.76
N THR A 182 -20.11 -5.95 2.95
CA THR A 182 -18.70 -5.62 3.20
C THR A 182 -17.83 -6.87 3.29
N PRO A 183 -16.50 -6.74 3.04
CA PRO A 183 -15.57 -7.85 3.23
C PRO A 183 -15.63 -8.46 4.62
N LEU A 184 -15.71 -7.60 5.65
CA LEU A 184 -15.75 -8.03 7.05
C LEU A 184 -16.97 -8.90 7.33
N ARG A 185 -18.16 -8.50 6.86
CA ARG A 185 -19.39 -9.29 6.99
C ARG A 185 -19.23 -10.70 6.40
N LYS A 186 -18.58 -10.81 5.24
CA LYS A 186 -18.32 -12.10 4.58
C LYS A 186 -17.32 -12.96 5.36
N TRP A 187 -16.28 -12.36 5.92
CA TRP A 187 -15.26 -13.10 6.68
C TRP A 187 -15.80 -13.68 7.99
N PHE A 188 -16.79 -13.01 8.58
CA PHE A 188 -17.48 -13.46 9.79
C PHE A 188 -18.81 -14.15 9.44
N ASP A 189 -18.81 -15.01 8.41
CA ASP A 189 -19.91 -15.92 8.04
C ASP A 189 -21.28 -15.26 7.86
N GLY A 190 -21.32 -13.98 7.49
CA GLY A 190 -22.57 -13.25 7.32
C GLY A 190 -23.28 -12.88 8.63
N MET A 191 -22.61 -12.94 9.78
CA MET A 191 -23.19 -12.53 11.08
C MET A 191 -23.52 -11.03 11.13
N ASP A 192 -24.68 -10.68 11.68
CA ASP A 192 -25.07 -9.27 11.88
C ASP A 192 -24.24 -8.54 12.92
N GLN A 193 -23.85 -9.27 13.95
CA GLN A 193 -23.15 -8.75 15.12
C GLN A 193 -22.15 -9.79 15.60
N ILE A 194 -21.02 -9.31 16.10
CA ILE A 194 -19.97 -10.12 16.73
C ILE A 194 -19.53 -9.45 18.02
N MET A 195 -18.96 -10.21 18.95
CA MET A 195 -18.31 -9.67 20.14
C MET A 195 -16.84 -9.44 19.80
N VAL A 196 -16.36 -8.20 19.90
CA VAL A 196 -14.97 -7.84 19.61
C VAL A 196 -14.25 -7.42 20.88
N ASN A 197 -12.94 -7.67 20.93
CA ASN A 197 -12.10 -7.14 22.00
C ASN A 197 -11.85 -5.65 21.82
N SER A 198 -11.60 -4.98 22.95
CA SER A 198 -11.52 -3.52 22.96
C SER A 198 -10.52 -3.05 24.01
N TYR A 199 -9.48 -2.38 23.51
CA TYR A 199 -8.45 -1.73 24.29
C TYR A 199 -7.99 -0.48 23.55
N HIS A 200 -8.85 0.53 23.54
CA HIS A 200 -8.55 1.82 22.94
C HIS A 200 -9.41 2.91 23.56
N HIS A 201 -8.79 4.06 23.83
CA HIS A 201 -9.52 5.27 24.24
C HIS A 201 -9.60 6.30 23.10
N GLN A 202 -8.80 6.15 22.05
CA GLN A 202 -8.92 6.87 20.78
C GLN A 202 -9.71 6.05 19.75
N GLY A 203 -10.33 6.73 18.79
CA GLY A 203 -11.06 6.10 17.70
C GLY A 203 -11.32 7.05 16.53
N VAL A 204 -11.86 6.55 15.42
CA VAL A 204 -12.15 7.37 14.24
C VAL A 204 -13.30 8.34 14.54
N LYS A 205 -13.03 9.65 14.39
CA LYS A 205 -14.03 10.73 14.49
C LYS A 205 -14.64 11.09 13.16
N ARG A 206 -13.78 11.37 12.18
CA ARG A 206 -14.17 11.55 10.79
C ARG A 206 -13.43 10.53 9.95
N LEU A 207 -14.18 9.62 9.35
CA LEU A 207 -13.63 8.70 8.36
C LEU A 207 -13.24 9.49 7.11
N ALA A 208 -12.06 9.23 6.56
CA ALA A 208 -11.62 9.83 5.31
C ALA A 208 -12.58 9.46 4.16
N GLU A 209 -12.85 10.40 3.25
CA GLU A 209 -13.81 10.22 2.14
C GLU A 209 -13.54 9.00 1.25
N ARG A 210 -12.27 8.57 1.19
CA ARG A 210 -11.82 7.39 0.43
C ARG A 210 -12.37 6.07 0.98
N PHE A 211 -12.79 6.03 2.24
CA PHE A 211 -13.14 4.78 2.93
C PHE A 211 -14.63 4.65 3.20
N ALA A 212 -15.09 3.41 3.20
CA ALA A 212 -16.41 3.01 3.65
C ALA A 212 -16.31 2.21 4.96
N PRO A 213 -17.24 2.41 5.91
CA PRO A 213 -17.29 1.67 7.16
C PRO A 213 -17.73 0.22 6.93
N MET A 214 -17.25 -0.68 7.77
CA MET A 214 -17.57 -2.12 7.76
C MET A 214 -18.15 -2.62 9.09
N ALA A 215 -17.87 -1.93 10.19
CA ALA A 215 -18.40 -2.28 11.50
C ALA A 215 -18.61 -1.03 12.35
N TYR A 216 -19.61 -1.11 13.24
CA TYR A 216 -19.93 -0.07 14.21
C TYR A 216 -20.13 -0.65 15.60
N ALA A 217 -19.59 -0.01 16.62
CA ALA A 217 -19.99 -0.23 18.01
C ALA A 217 -21.40 0.33 18.28
N PRO A 218 -22.06 -0.01 19.42
CA PRO A 218 -23.42 0.42 19.72
C PRO A 218 -23.61 1.93 19.82
N ASP A 219 -22.53 2.66 20.11
CA ASP A 219 -22.48 4.12 20.19
C ASP A 219 -22.21 4.81 18.84
N GLY A 220 -22.07 4.02 17.77
CA GLY A 220 -21.79 4.51 16.43
C GLY A 220 -20.31 4.72 16.12
N LEU A 221 -19.38 4.39 17.03
CA LEU A 221 -17.96 4.39 16.72
C LEU A 221 -17.64 3.39 15.62
N ILE A 222 -16.79 3.78 14.66
CA ILE A 222 -16.37 2.91 13.56
C ILE A 222 -15.35 1.90 14.08
N GLU A 223 -15.69 0.62 13.96
CA GLU A 223 -14.85 -0.53 14.38
C GLU A 223 -14.04 -1.13 13.22
N GLY A 224 -14.39 -0.78 11.98
CA GLY A 224 -13.64 -1.21 10.81
C GLY A 224 -14.05 -0.45 9.56
N PHE A 225 -13.14 -0.31 8.62
CA PHE A 225 -13.37 0.39 7.35
C PHE A 225 -12.41 -0.10 6.25
N TYR A 226 -12.76 0.16 5.00
CA TYR A 226 -11.97 -0.26 3.83
C TYR A 226 -12.13 0.70 2.65
N ASP A 227 -11.27 0.60 1.64
CA ASP A 227 -11.40 1.31 0.35
C ASP A 227 -12.28 0.47 -0.61
N PRO A 228 -13.55 0.83 -0.84
CA PRO A 228 -14.45 0.05 -1.69
C PRO A 228 -14.07 0.08 -3.17
N ASP A 229 -13.48 1.18 -3.65
CA ASP A 229 -13.10 1.35 -5.06
C ASP A 229 -11.84 0.55 -5.42
N ARG A 230 -11.07 0.16 -4.40
CA ARG A 230 -9.80 -0.57 -4.51
C ARG A 230 -9.77 -1.83 -3.66
N TYR A 231 -10.91 -2.48 -3.43
CA TYR A 231 -10.94 -3.77 -2.77
C TYR A 231 -11.03 -4.91 -3.80
N ASP A 232 -9.92 -5.63 -3.97
CA ASP A 232 -9.86 -6.88 -4.72
C ASP A 232 -8.58 -7.64 -4.33
N PRO A 233 -8.67 -8.57 -3.36
CA PRO A 233 -7.51 -9.34 -2.92
C PRO A 233 -6.88 -10.19 -4.03
N GLU A 234 -7.64 -10.65 -5.01
CA GLU A 234 -7.08 -11.44 -6.15
C GLU A 234 -6.22 -10.56 -7.06
N GLU A 235 -6.55 -9.27 -7.13
CA GLU A 235 -5.82 -8.27 -7.91
C GLU A 235 -4.80 -7.48 -7.07
N GLY A 236 -4.52 -7.92 -5.85
CA GLY A 236 -3.54 -7.29 -4.97
C GLY A 236 -3.93 -5.91 -4.45
N ARG A 237 -5.23 -5.66 -4.30
CA ARG A 237 -5.77 -4.40 -3.79
C ARG A 237 -6.48 -4.64 -2.45
N PHE A 238 -5.94 -4.06 -1.40
CA PHE A 238 -6.42 -4.27 -0.04
C PHE A 238 -5.97 -3.08 0.80
N LEU A 239 -6.87 -2.17 1.17
CA LEU A 239 -6.59 -1.06 2.07
C LEU A 239 -7.67 -1.05 3.14
N MET A 240 -7.32 -1.37 4.38
CA MET A 240 -8.28 -1.63 5.43
C MET A 240 -7.74 -1.26 6.82
N GLY A 241 -8.64 -0.80 7.68
CA GLY A 241 -8.41 -0.60 9.10
C GLY A 241 -9.46 -1.34 9.94
N LEU A 242 -9.03 -1.98 11.02
CA LEU A 242 -9.86 -2.55 12.09
C LEU A 242 -9.45 -1.94 13.42
N GLN A 243 -10.40 -1.53 14.24
CA GLN A 243 -10.14 -0.91 15.54
C GLN A 243 -9.92 -1.98 16.63
N PHE A 244 -10.70 -3.05 16.60
CA PHE A 244 -10.48 -4.25 17.42
C PHE A 244 -9.28 -5.09 16.93
N HIS A 245 -8.92 -6.11 17.72
CA HIS A 245 -7.75 -6.95 17.57
C HIS A 245 -8.12 -8.40 17.20
N PRO A 246 -8.36 -8.72 15.92
CA PRO A 246 -8.72 -10.08 15.50
C PRO A 246 -7.66 -11.12 15.90
N GLU A 247 -6.40 -10.74 16.02
CA GLU A 247 -5.31 -11.63 16.42
C GLU A 247 -5.39 -12.07 17.88
N ARG A 248 -6.12 -11.33 18.73
CA ARG A 248 -6.27 -11.61 20.17
C ARG A 248 -7.66 -12.12 20.55
N MET A 249 -8.56 -12.28 19.59
CA MET A 249 -9.90 -12.83 19.83
C MET A 249 -9.81 -14.36 19.88
N ARG A 250 -9.25 -14.86 20.98
CA ARG A 250 -8.98 -16.28 21.22
C ARG A 250 -9.53 -16.70 22.58
N ARG A 251 -10.02 -17.93 22.66
CA ARG A 251 -10.57 -18.51 23.89
C ARG A 251 -9.45 -18.96 24.81
N LEU A 252 -9.52 -18.55 26.07
CA LEU A 252 -8.52 -18.92 27.10
C LEU A 252 -8.42 -20.44 27.35
N SER A 253 -9.48 -21.20 27.04
CA SER A 253 -9.56 -22.64 27.33
C SER A 253 -8.69 -23.51 26.41
N ASP A 254 -8.61 -23.16 25.13
CA ASP A 254 -8.03 -24.00 24.08
C ASP A 254 -7.17 -23.20 23.08
N ASP A 255 -7.04 -21.89 23.26
CA ASP A 255 -6.28 -20.98 22.41
C ASP A 255 -6.79 -20.97 20.95
N GLU A 256 -8.03 -21.36 20.73
CA GLU A 256 -8.67 -21.26 19.42
C GLU A 256 -9.29 -19.88 19.22
N PHE A 257 -9.36 -19.41 17.97
CA PHE A 257 -10.02 -18.14 17.66
C PHE A 257 -11.52 -18.20 17.95
N ASP A 258 -12.08 -17.07 18.42
CA ASP A 258 -13.52 -16.91 18.68
C ASP A 258 -14.33 -17.07 17.39
N TYR A 259 -13.77 -16.62 16.26
CA TYR A 259 -14.39 -16.68 14.93
C TYR A 259 -13.37 -17.07 13.85
N GLU A 260 -13.80 -17.79 12.81
CA GLU A 260 -12.97 -18.04 11.61
C GLU A 260 -12.61 -16.73 10.89
N GLY A 261 -13.44 -15.70 11.05
CA GLY A 261 -13.21 -14.34 10.55
C GLY A 261 -11.90 -13.73 11.03
N CYS A 262 -11.47 -14.03 12.26
CA CYS A 262 -10.21 -13.55 12.83
C CYS A 262 -9.00 -13.97 11.99
N VAL A 263 -8.97 -15.22 11.53
CA VAL A 263 -7.93 -15.76 10.65
C VAL A 263 -8.14 -15.27 9.21
N SER A 264 -9.39 -15.18 8.77
CA SER A 264 -9.74 -14.77 7.40
C SER A 264 -9.26 -13.36 7.05
N VAL A 265 -9.24 -12.42 8.02
CA VAL A 265 -8.64 -11.08 7.83
C VAL A 265 -7.20 -11.18 7.34
N TYR A 266 -6.36 -11.95 8.01
CA TYR A 266 -4.94 -12.12 7.66
C TYR A 266 -4.78 -12.92 6.37
N LYS A 267 -5.59 -13.95 6.17
CA LYS A 267 -5.60 -14.76 4.96
C LYS A 267 -5.87 -13.91 3.71
N GLU A 268 -6.91 -13.08 3.73
CA GLU A 268 -7.26 -12.22 2.59
C GLU A 268 -6.25 -11.07 2.40
N PHE A 269 -5.68 -10.54 3.49
CA PHE A 269 -4.57 -9.60 3.40
C PHE A 269 -3.35 -10.23 2.70
N VAL A 270 -2.85 -11.38 3.18
CA VAL A 270 -1.67 -12.05 2.60
C VAL A 270 -1.92 -12.52 1.16
N LYS A 271 -3.16 -12.91 0.84
CA LYS A 271 -3.58 -13.16 -0.54
C LYS A 271 -3.39 -11.93 -1.44
N ALA A 272 -3.82 -10.76 -0.99
CA ALA A 272 -3.57 -9.50 -1.69
C ALA A 272 -2.08 -9.19 -1.84
N VAL A 273 -1.30 -9.37 -0.78
CA VAL A 273 0.18 -9.21 -0.81
C VAL A 273 0.80 -10.15 -1.85
N THR A 274 0.34 -11.38 -1.93
CA THR A 274 0.84 -12.39 -2.88
C THR A 274 0.50 -12.02 -4.32
N ALA A 275 -0.74 -11.61 -4.57
CA ALA A 275 -1.18 -11.13 -5.88
C ALA A 275 -0.40 -9.88 -6.33
N PHE A 276 -0.17 -8.94 -5.41
CA PHE A 276 0.62 -7.74 -5.66
C PHE A 276 2.08 -8.07 -6.01
N HIS A 277 2.71 -8.97 -5.25
CA HIS A 277 4.05 -9.48 -5.54
C HIS A 277 4.15 -10.13 -6.91
N LYS A 278 3.20 -11.00 -7.26
CA LYS A 278 3.16 -11.67 -8.57
C LYS A 278 3.10 -10.65 -9.71
N LYS A 279 2.25 -9.63 -9.61
CA LYS A 279 2.17 -8.56 -10.61
C LYS A 279 3.49 -7.79 -10.77
N GLN A 280 4.23 -7.57 -9.68
CA GLN A 280 5.55 -6.93 -9.75
C GLN A 280 6.57 -7.83 -10.45
N LEU A 281 6.55 -9.14 -10.20
CA LEU A 281 7.41 -10.11 -10.91
C LEU A 281 7.08 -10.14 -12.41
N ASP A 282 5.80 -10.26 -12.76
CA ASP A 282 5.35 -10.29 -14.15
C ASP A 282 5.76 -8.99 -14.89
N ALA A 283 5.61 -7.83 -14.25
CA ALA A 283 6.06 -6.56 -14.79
C ALA A 283 7.58 -6.49 -14.95
N ALA A 284 8.35 -7.00 -13.99
CA ALA A 284 9.81 -7.04 -14.06
C ALA A 284 10.32 -7.96 -15.18
N GLU A 285 9.67 -9.11 -15.38
CA GLU A 285 9.99 -10.05 -16.46
C GLU A 285 9.75 -9.42 -17.84
N ILE A 286 8.60 -8.75 -18.03
CA ILE A 286 8.30 -7.98 -19.25
C ILE A 286 9.38 -6.92 -19.50
N VAL A 287 9.78 -6.17 -18.46
CA VAL A 287 10.84 -5.14 -18.60
C VAL A 287 12.18 -5.77 -18.98
N MET A 288 12.53 -6.92 -18.41
CA MET A 288 13.75 -7.66 -18.77
C MET A 288 13.71 -8.15 -20.21
N GLU A 289 12.58 -8.68 -20.67
CA GLU A 289 12.42 -9.16 -22.04
C GLU A 289 12.50 -8.03 -23.06
N VAL A 290 11.87 -6.89 -22.78
CA VAL A 290 11.98 -5.66 -23.59
C VAL A 290 13.43 -5.15 -23.65
N LYS A 291 14.16 -5.17 -22.52
CA LYS A 291 15.59 -4.81 -22.49
C LYS A 291 16.43 -5.77 -23.34
N LYS A 292 16.18 -7.07 -23.26
CA LYS A 292 16.88 -8.10 -24.06
C LYS A 292 16.62 -7.90 -25.56
N MET A 293 15.37 -7.66 -25.96
CA MET A 293 15.02 -7.37 -27.36
C MET A 293 15.71 -6.10 -27.87
N THR A 294 15.81 -5.07 -27.02
CA THR A 294 16.49 -3.81 -27.36
C THR A 294 18.00 -4.02 -27.53
N LEU A 295 18.63 -4.80 -26.65
CA LEU A 295 20.05 -5.12 -26.72
C LEU A 295 20.40 -5.95 -27.96
N VAL A 296 19.60 -6.99 -28.25
CA VAL A 296 19.75 -7.80 -29.48
C VAL A 296 19.60 -6.91 -30.72
N LYS A 297 18.65 -5.96 -30.72
CA LYS A 297 18.47 -5.03 -31.83
C LYS A 297 19.68 -4.10 -32.00
N SER A 298 20.30 -3.62 -30.92
CA SER A 298 21.52 -2.81 -31.01
C SER A 298 22.71 -3.62 -31.51
N GLU A 299 22.91 -4.85 -31.05
CA GLU A 299 23.99 -5.73 -31.52
C GLU A 299 23.84 -6.08 -33.01
N LEU A 300 22.62 -6.36 -33.47
CA LEU A 300 22.31 -6.56 -34.89
C LEU A 300 22.58 -5.30 -35.72
N LEU A 301 22.29 -4.12 -35.18
CA LEU A 301 22.59 -2.85 -35.85
C LEU A 301 24.12 -2.66 -35.98
N GLU A 302 24.87 -2.89 -34.91
CA GLU A 302 26.32 -2.81 -34.89
C GLU A 302 26.96 -3.83 -35.85
N ALA A 303 26.57 -5.10 -35.79
CA ALA A 303 27.05 -6.14 -36.70
C ALA A 303 26.80 -5.79 -38.17
N ASN A 304 25.63 -5.23 -38.49
CA ASN A 304 25.32 -4.77 -39.85
C ASN A 304 26.17 -3.56 -40.28
N THR A 305 26.51 -2.64 -39.37
CA THR A 305 27.43 -1.53 -39.68
C THR A 305 28.88 -2.01 -39.90
N VAL A 306 29.33 -3.02 -39.16
CA VAL A 306 30.66 -3.63 -39.32
C VAL A 306 30.75 -4.41 -40.63
N LEU A 307 29.73 -5.22 -40.96
CA LEU A 307 29.64 -5.89 -42.25
C LEU A 307 29.61 -4.89 -43.42
N SER A 308 28.89 -3.77 -43.25
CA SER A 308 28.85 -2.68 -44.23
C SER A 308 30.24 -2.10 -44.51
N LYS A 309 31.04 -1.78 -43.48
CA LYS A 309 32.44 -1.32 -43.66
C LYS A 309 33.34 -2.36 -44.35
N GLN A 310 33.17 -3.64 -44.02
CA GLN A 310 33.95 -4.72 -44.63
C GLN A 310 33.54 -4.96 -46.10
N GLN A 311 32.24 -4.84 -46.41
CA GLN A 311 31.70 -4.84 -47.77
C GLN A 311 32.16 -3.61 -48.57
N GLU A 312 32.20 -2.44 -47.94
CA GLU A 312 32.68 -1.19 -48.54
C GLU A 312 34.19 -1.26 -48.86
N ASN A 313 34.99 -1.86 -47.98
CA ASN A 313 36.42 -2.12 -48.23
C ASN A 313 36.65 -3.17 -49.33
N ARG A 314 35.84 -4.23 -49.38
CA ARG A 314 35.84 -5.19 -50.50
C ARG A 314 35.43 -4.53 -51.82
N LEU A 315 34.43 -3.65 -51.80
CA LEU A 315 34.00 -2.88 -52.98
C LEU A 315 35.08 -1.88 -53.44
N LYS A 316 35.83 -1.27 -52.51
CA LYS A 316 37.00 -0.43 -52.83
C LYS A 316 38.15 -1.26 -53.44
N GLN A 317 38.38 -2.49 -52.99
CA GLN A 317 39.35 -3.42 -53.58
C GLN A 317 38.89 -3.97 -54.94
N MET A 318 37.58 -4.19 -55.11
CA MET A 318 36.97 -4.61 -56.39
C MET A 318 36.75 -3.43 -57.36
N GLY A 319 36.96 -2.19 -56.90
CA GLY A 319 36.83 -0.94 -57.64
C GLY A 319 37.98 -0.65 -58.62
N ALA A 320 38.81 -1.65 -58.93
CA ALA A 320 39.81 -1.60 -59.98
C ALA A 320 39.39 -2.41 -61.23
N THR A 321 38.12 -2.41 -61.63
CA THR A 321 37.78 -2.68 -63.06
C THR A 321 36.46 -2.03 -63.48
N VAL A 322 36.58 -1.20 -64.50
CA VAL A 322 35.57 -0.33 -65.11
C VAL A 322 34.47 -1.14 -65.83
N ARG A 323 33.18 -0.89 -65.53
CA ARG A 323 32.11 -0.63 -66.55
C ARG A 323 30.65 -0.43 -66.09
N ASN A 324 30.29 -0.47 -64.80
CA ASN A 324 28.87 -0.28 -64.38
C ASN A 324 28.59 0.96 -63.51
N SER A 325 29.38 2.02 -63.63
CA SER A 325 29.27 3.22 -62.78
C SER A 325 27.90 3.92 -62.86
N CYS A 326 27.26 3.99 -64.04
CA CYS A 326 26.00 4.72 -64.19
C CYS A 326 24.79 4.04 -63.53
N VAL A 327 24.69 2.71 -63.62
CA VAL A 327 23.57 1.95 -63.02
C VAL A 327 23.73 1.86 -61.50
N TYR A 328 24.97 1.73 -61.02
CA TYR A 328 25.27 1.72 -59.59
C TYR A 328 25.00 3.07 -58.91
N MET A 329 25.41 4.19 -59.52
CA MET A 329 25.13 5.53 -59.00
C MET A 329 23.63 5.84 -58.95
N LYS A 330 22.84 5.36 -59.91
CA LYS A 330 21.37 5.46 -59.86
C LYS A 330 20.74 4.61 -58.74
N ARG A 331 21.33 3.44 -58.43
CA ARG A 331 20.87 2.56 -57.35
C ARG A 331 21.21 3.12 -55.97
N MET A 332 22.40 3.72 -55.82
CA MET A 332 22.81 4.42 -54.60
C MET A 332 21.93 5.64 -54.32
N LYS A 333 21.64 6.48 -55.33
CA LYS A 333 20.70 7.60 -55.17
C LYS A 333 19.30 7.14 -54.74
N ARG A 334 18.76 6.06 -55.33
CA ARG A 334 17.46 5.49 -54.89
C ARG A 334 17.52 4.96 -53.46
N LYS A 335 18.66 4.41 -53.03
CA LYS A 335 18.83 3.86 -51.68
C LYS A 335 18.95 4.99 -50.65
N GLU A 336 19.67 6.07 -50.96
CA GLU A 336 19.71 7.29 -50.14
C GLU A 336 18.34 7.98 -50.07
N GLU A 337 17.58 7.99 -51.16
CA GLU A 337 16.20 8.50 -51.17
C GLU A 337 15.25 7.60 -50.35
N GLN A 338 15.42 6.28 -50.39
CA GLN A 338 14.66 5.35 -49.54
C GLN A 338 15.03 5.45 -48.06
N GLU A 339 16.31 5.59 -47.72
CA GLU A 339 16.76 5.80 -46.33
C GLU A 339 16.25 7.14 -45.80
N ARG A 340 16.33 8.22 -46.58
CA ARG A 340 15.74 9.52 -46.21
C ARG A 340 14.21 9.46 -46.08
N ALA A 341 13.54 8.67 -46.93
CA ALA A 341 12.09 8.46 -46.83
C ALA A 341 11.73 7.64 -45.58
N MET A 342 12.53 6.62 -45.22
CA MET A 342 12.37 5.85 -43.99
C MET A 342 12.66 6.66 -42.74
N ASP A 343 13.70 7.48 -42.72
CA ASP A 343 14.00 8.40 -41.61
C ASP A 343 12.90 9.45 -41.46
N LYS A 344 12.37 9.97 -42.57
CA LYS A 344 11.17 10.84 -42.53
C LYS A 344 9.95 10.11 -42.00
N LEU A 345 9.67 8.88 -42.43
CA LEU A 345 8.55 8.08 -41.92
C LEU A 345 8.71 7.77 -40.41
N SER A 346 9.94 7.56 -39.97
CA SER A 346 10.29 7.32 -38.56
C SER A 346 10.11 8.59 -37.72
N ALA A 347 10.53 9.74 -38.26
CA ALA A 347 10.34 11.04 -37.65
C ALA A 347 8.87 11.47 -37.62
N GLU A 348 8.10 11.20 -38.68
CA GLU A 348 6.64 11.41 -38.73
C GLU A 348 5.94 10.51 -37.72
N ARG A 349 6.29 9.21 -37.62
CA ARG A 349 5.74 8.33 -36.57
C ARG A 349 6.08 8.77 -35.15
N LEU A 350 7.29 9.27 -34.93
CA LEU A 350 7.69 9.85 -33.63
C LEU A 350 6.96 11.16 -33.35
N SER A 351 6.75 11.98 -34.38
CA SER A 351 5.97 13.21 -34.30
C SER A 351 4.50 12.92 -34.01
N ASP A 352 3.92 11.90 -34.65
CA ASP A 352 2.56 11.44 -34.42
C ASP A 352 2.41 10.88 -33.00
N LEU A 353 3.37 10.09 -32.52
CA LEU A 353 3.39 9.58 -31.14
C LEU A 353 3.50 10.72 -30.11
N LEU A 354 4.36 11.72 -30.38
CA LEU A 354 4.48 12.92 -29.55
C LEU A 354 3.22 13.79 -29.61
N SER A 355 2.57 13.89 -30.77
CA SER A 355 1.31 14.61 -30.93
C SER A 355 0.18 13.91 -30.18
N PHE A 356 0.13 12.58 -30.22
CA PHE A 356 -0.79 11.75 -29.47
C PHE A 356 -0.57 11.92 -27.97
N HIS A 357 0.67 11.86 -27.48
CA HIS A 357 0.96 12.11 -26.07
C HIS A 357 0.62 13.53 -25.63
N ARG A 358 0.87 14.56 -26.47
CA ARG A 358 0.46 15.94 -26.18
C ARG A 358 -1.06 16.11 -26.19
N MET A 359 -1.77 15.45 -27.11
CA MET A 359 -3.22 15.45 -27.18
C MET A 359 -3.82 14.76 -25.94
N MET A 360 -3.28 13.61 -25.54
CA MET A 360 -3.68 12.93 -24.30
C MET A 360 -3.38 13.77 -23.06
N ALA A 361 -2.23 14.46 -23.01
CA ALA A 361 -1.91 15.38 -21.92
C ALA A 361 -2.89 16.58 -21.85
N ARG A 362 -3.32 17.11 -23.01
CA ARG A 362 -4.36 18.16 -23.06
C ARG A 362 -5.73 17.64 -22.64
N LEU A 363 -6.14 16.46 -23.11
CA LEU A 363 -7.40 15.84 -22.72
C LEU A 363 -7.45 15.53 -21.22
N CYS A 364 -6.35 15.03 -20.65
CA CYS A 364 -6.22 14.85 -19.20
C CYS A 364 -6.27 16.19 -18.47
N SER A 365 -5.60 17.24 -18.97
CA SER A 365 -5.63 18.58 -18.37
C SER A 365 -7.02 19.23 -18.45
N ASP A 366 -7.73 19.06 -19.56
CA ASP A 366 -9.09 19.58 -19.75
C ASP A 366 -10.12 18.79 -18.94
N ALA A 367 -9.95 17.47 -18.77
CA ALA A 367 -10.76 16.66 -17.87
C ALA A 367 -10.56 17.05 -16.40
N ILE A 368 -9.32 17.35 -16.00
CA ILE A 368 -8.99 17.87 -14.67
C ILE A 368 -9.56 19.28 -14.49
N LYS A 369 -9.46 20.16 -15.49
CA LYS A 369 -10.06 21.51 -15.43
C LYS A 369 -11.58 21.48 -15.40
N ARG A 370 -12.25 20.57 -16.10
CA ARG A 370 -13.71 20.39 -16.03
C ARG A 370 -14.15 19.93 -14.63
N LYS A 371 -13.42 19.00 -14.01
CA LYS A 371 -13.65 18.62 -12.61
C LYS A 371 -13.35 19.72 -11.58
N LEU A 372 -12.56 20.72 -11.95
CA LEU A 372 -12.21 21.88 -11.10
C LEU A 372 -13.05 23.14 -11.40
N LEU A 373 -13.86 23.16 -12.46
CA LEU A 373 -14.66 24.29 -12.92
C LEU A 373 -16.17 23.99 -12.99
N GLU A 374 -16.62 22.80 -12.60
CA GLU A 374 -18.03 22.59 -12.32
C GLU A 374 -18.42 23.47 -11.11
N PRO A 375 -19.31 24.46 -11.29
CA PRO A 375 -19.92 25.11 -10.15
C PRO A 375 -20.76 24.05 -9.45
N ALA A 376 -20.51 23.84 -8.16
CA ALA A 376 -21.59 23.43 -7.29
C ALA A 376 -22.65 24.53 -7.42
N ASP A 377 -23.76 24.25 -8.08
CA ASP A 377 -25.02 24.94 -7.77
C ASP A 377 -26.27 24.27 -8.34
N SER A 378 -27.27 24.28 -7.45
CA SER A 378 -28.72 24.31 -7.66
C SER A 378 -29.47 22.99 -7.91
N GLU A 379 -30.04 22.50 -6.80
CA GLU A 379 -31.46 22.15 -6.61
C GLU A 379 -32.21 21.49 -7.78
N TYR A 380 -32.64 20.24 -7.57
CA TYR A 380 -34.05 19.90 -7.26
C TYR A 380 -34.14 18.54 -6.57
#